data_AF-A0A257NV73-F1
#
_entry.id   AF-A0A257NV73-F1
#
_cell.length_a   1.000
_cell.length_b   1.000
_cell.length_c   1.000
_cell.angle_alpha   90.00
_cell.angle_beta   90.00
_cell.angle_gamma   90.00
#
_symmetry.space_group_name_H-M   'P 1'
#
loop_
_entity.id
_entity.type
_entity.pdbx_description
1 polymer ?
#
loop_
_entity_poly.entity_id
_entity_poly.type
_entity_poly.pdbx_seq_one_letter_code
_entity_poly.pdbx_strand_id
1 'polypeptide(L)'
;LAAKSRRAGMILVPILDILQSVPILGFLTFTVTFFMALFPGKVMGAELAAVFVIFTSQAWNMAFSFYQSLTMLPADLQEVARSFRLSPWQKFWRLDVPFAMPGLIWNTMLSMSGGWFFVVASEAVTVGNTTFSLPGIGSYVATALQQQNLKAIFYAILAMLVVILLYDQLLFRPLVAWSGKFRFETTAGLTAPDPWMLKMLRRTQLFRTIGEAIGTVMGNVFRLRLSRGSRVQVDEGRAPSRIVDALWYMIIAIGAGYAGWRIVDFVSRTLHWSDLGNAVLMGSFTLLRVIVLMAVAAIIWVPIGVWIGLRPRATRIVQPIAQFLAAFPANLLFP
;
A
#
# COMPACT_ATOMS: atom_id res chain seq x y z
N LEU A 1 0.26 -16.18 3.31
CA LEU A 1 0.67 -17.06 4.43
C LEU A 1 0.03 -16.63 5.74
N ALA A 2 0.18 -15.36 6.16
CA ALA A 2 -0.44 -14.82 7.37
C ALA A 2 -1.95 -15.08 7.49
N ALA A 3 -2.72 -14.88 6.42
CA ALA A 3 -4.17 -15.11 6.42
C ALA A 3 -4.59 -16.59 6.44
N LYS A 4 -3.68 -17.52 6.09
CA LYS A 4 -3.99 -18.95 5.92
C LYS A 4 -3.47 -19.82 7.07
N SER A 5 -2.59 -19.29 7.91
CA SER A 5 -2.00 -20.00 9.04
C SER A 5 -1.95 -19.09 10.26
N ARG A 6 -2.61 -19.51 11.34
CA ARG A 6 -2.65 -18.78 12.61
C ARG A 6 -1.24 -18.47 13.13
N ARG A 7 -0.33 -19.44 13.08
CA ARG A 7 1.07 -19.29 13.54
C ARG A 7 1.86 -18.32 12.67
N ALA A 8 1.68 -18.37 11.35
CA ALA A 8 2.32 -17.42 10.45
C ALA A 8 1.77 -15.99 10.66
N GLY A 9 0.47 -15.86 10.95
CA GLY A 9 -0.15 -14.58 11.29
C GLY A 9 0.46 -13.94 12.54
N MET A 10 0.74 -14.72 13.58
CA MET A 10 1.36 -14.22 14.83
C MET A 10 2.76 -13.62 14.64
N ILE A 11 3.50 -14.01 13.59
CA ILE A 11 4.84 -13.48 13.32
C ILE A 11 4.79 -12.42 12.21
N LEU A 12 4.14 -12.72 11.10
CA LEU A 12 4.17 -11.87 9.91
C LEU A 12 3.39 -10.57 10.12
N VAL A 13 2.26 -10.59 10.85
CA VAL A 13 1.47 -9.36 11.08
C VAL A 13 2.25 -8.36 11.94
N PRO A 14 2.82 -8.74 13.12
CA PRO A 14 3.66 -7.82 13.87
C PRO A 14 4.91 -7.34 13.12
N ILE A 15 5.55 -8.18 12.31
CA ILE A 15 6.69 -7.75 11.48
C ILE A 15 6.24 -6.67 10.49
N LEU A 16 5.11 -6.87 9.80
CA LEU A 16 4.54 -5.87 8.90
C LEU A 16 4.16 -4.59 9.66
N ASP A 17 3.62 -4.70 10.88
CA ASP A 17 3.26 -3.57 11.74
C ASP A 17 4.48 -2.75 12.17
N ILE A 18 5.58 -3.41 12.53
CA ILE A 18 6.84 -2.75 12.87
C ILE A 18 7.41 -2.06 11.64
N LEU A 19 7.46 -2.75 10.49
CA LEU A 19 8.03 -2.21 9.26
C LEU A 19 7.25 -1.01 8.72
N GLN A 20 5.92 -0.98 8.86
CA GLN A 20 5.12 0.19 8.47
C GLN A 20 5.25 1.37 9.45
N SER A 21 5.57 1.11 10.72
CA SER A 21 5.67 2.13 11.76
C SER A 21 6.99 2.91 11.70
N VAL A 22 8.01 2.34 11.07
CA VAL A 22 9.29 3.03 10.83
C VAL A 22 9.07 4.13 9.77
N PRO A 23 9.41 5.40 10.08
CA PRO A 23 9.32 6.46 9.10
C PRO A 23 10.10 6.12 7.84
N ILE A 24 9.47 6.31 6.68
CA ILE A 24 10.10 5.97 5.40
C ILE A 24 11.40 6.76 5.15
N LEU A 25 11.49 7.97 5.72
CA LEU A 25 12.73 8.76 5.74
C LEU A 25 13.86 8.08 6.52
N GLY A 26 13.56 7.27 7.53
CA GLY A 26 14.54 6.44 8.23
C GLY A 26 15.06 5.30 7.35
N PHE A 27 14.23 4.79 6.42
CA PHE A 27 14.67 3.81 5.42
C PHE A 27 15.70 4.44 4.46
N LEU A 28 15.52 5.70 4.06
CA LEU A 28 16.40 6.38 3.10
C LEU A 28 17.88 6.31 3.47
N THR A 29 18.23 6.54 4.74
CA THR A 29 19.64 6.60 5.16
C THR A 29 20.36 5.29 4.86
N PHE A 30 19.79 4.14 5.23
CA PHE A 30 20.47 2.87 4.95
C PHE A 30 20.25 2.37 3.53
N THR A 31 19.09 2.64 2.90
CA THR A 31 18.81 2.14 1.55
C THR A 31 19.69 2.86 0.54
N VAL A 32 19.86 4.18 0.66
CA VAL A 32 20.78 4.95 -0.17
C VAL A 32 22.19 4.42 0.02
N THR A 33 22.68 4.26 1.25
CA THR A 33 24.02 3.69 1.49
C THR A 33 24.18 2.29 0.90
N PHE A 34 23.19 1.42 1.07
CA PHE A 34 23.21 0.05 0.54
C PHE A 34 23.27 0.02 -1.00
N PHE A 35 22.36 0.70 -1.69
CA PHE A 35 22.33 0.69 -3.16
C PHE A 35 23.50 1.44 -3.78
N MET A 36 24.01 2.49 -3.12
CA MET A 36 25.22 3.20 -3.55
C MET A 36 26.47 2.35 -3.38
N ALA A 37 26.57 1.55 -2.31
CA ALA A 37 27.66 0.59 -2.14
C ALA A 37 27.61 -0.53 -3.19
N LEU A 38 26.40 -0.92 -3.63
CA LEU A 38 26.22 -1.92 -4.67
C LEU A 38 26.61 -1.42 -6.07
N PHE A 39 26.44 -0.12 -6.33
CA PHE A 39 26.82 0.53 -7.60
C PHE A 39 27.69 1.78 -7.39
N PRO A 40 28.97 1.63 -6.97
CA PRO A 40 29.82 2.77 -6.67
C PRO A 40 30.01 3.69 -7.89
N GLY A 41 29.82 4.99 -7.69
CA GLY A 41 30.04 6.02 -8.70
C GLY A 41 29.02 6.05 -9.85
N LYS A 42 27.95 5.24 -9.79
CA LYS A 42 26.88 5.24 -10.80
C LYS A 42 25.59 5.82 -10.23
N VAL A 43 24.90 6.62 -11.05
CA VAL A 43 23.58 7.20 -10.71
C VAL A 43 22.53 6.10 -10.41
N MET A 44 22.71 4.90 -10.95
CA MET A 44 21.83 3.75 -10.76
C MET A 44 21.63 3.36 -9.28
N GLY A 45 22.64 3.56 -8.41
CA GLY A 45 22.49 3.31 -6.98
C GLY A 45 21.45 4.23 -6.33
N ALA A 46 21.48 5.51 -6.67
CA ALA A 46 20.52 6.49 -6.19
C ALA A 46 19.11 6.25 -6.78
N GLU A 47 19.01 5.92 -8.07
CA GLU A 47 17.75 5.55 -8.73
C GLU A 47 17.06 4.36 -8.05
N LEU A 48 17.82 3.29 -7.76
CA LEU A 48 17.28 2.11 -7.08
C LEU A 48 16.86 2.42 -5.64
N ALA A 49 17.59 3.29 -4.94
CA ALA A 49 17.19 3.75 -3.62
C ALA A 49 15.88 4.53 -3.67
N ALA A 50 15.72 5.44 -4.64
CA ALA A 50 14.50 6.20 -4.83
C ALA A 50 13.31 5.28 -5.16
N VAL A 51 13.47 4.37 -6.12
CA VAL A 51 12.45 3.37 -6.48
C VAL A 51 12.06 2.52 -5.27
N PHE A 52 13.04 2.07 -4.48
CA PHE A 52 12.78 1.30 -3.27
C PHE A 52 11.95 2.10 -2.27
N VAL A 53 12.29 3.36 -2.03
CA VAL A 53 11.57 4.23 -1.08
C VAL A 53 10.14 4.48 -1.53
N ILE A 54 9.95 4.81 -2.81
CA ILE A 54 8.63 5.01 -3.40
C ILE A 54 7.81 3.73 -3.28
N PHE A 55 8.36 2.58 -3.72
CA PHE A 55 7.66 1.30 -3.64
C PHE A 55 7.28 0.93 -2.20
N THR A 56 8.22 1.05 -1.27
CA THR A 56 8.02 0.65 0.13
C THR A 56 6.97 1.52 0.80
N SER A 57 6.89 2.82 0.44
CA SER A 57 5.84 3.72 0.94
C SER A 57 4.42 3.27 0.58
N GLN A 58 4.27 2.51 -0.50
CA GLN A 58 2.98 2.06 -1.03
C GLN A 58 2.67 0.61 -0.65
N ALA A 59 3.72 -0.20 -0.50
CA ALA A 59 3.64 -1.65 -0.35
C ALA A 59 2.88 -2.09 0.92
N TRP A 60 3.06 -1.38 2.05
CA TRP A 60 2.44 -1.75 3.32
C TRP A 60 0.92 -1.74 3.25
N ASN A 61 0.34 -0.61 2.81
CA ASN A 61 -1.11 -0.46 2.71
C ASN A 61 -1.74 -1.48 1.76
N MET A 62 -1.06 -1.78 0.64
CA MET A 62 -1.51 -2.82 -0.30
C MET A 62 -1.45 -4.23 0.33
N ALA A 63 -0.39 -4.55 1.08
CA ALA A 63 -0.24 -5.83 1.76
C ALA A 63 -1.32 -6.05 2.83
N PHE A 64 -1.62 -5.03 3.63
CA PHE A 64 -2.69 -5.10 4.64
C PHE A 64 -4.07 -5.18 4.01
N SER A 65 -4.34 -4.43 2.95
CA SER A 65 -5.59 -4.52 2.18
C SER A 65 -5.81 -5.93 1.64
N PHE A 66 -4.76 -6.56 1.09
CA PHE A 66 -4.83 -7.95 0.67
C PHE A 66 -5.09 -8.89 1.84
N TYR A 67 -4.33 -8.76 2.93
CA TYR A 67 -4.49 -9.59 4.13
C TYR A 67 -5.93 -9.51 4.70
N GLN A 68 -6.47 -8.30 4.84
CA GLN A 68 -7.84 -8.07 5.31
C GLN A 68 -8.85 -8.70 4.36
N SER A 69 -8.70 -8.51 3.05
CA SER A 69 -9.59 -9.13 2.05
C SER A 69 -9.59 -10.67 2.18
N LEU A 70 -8.44 -11.28 2.42
CA LEU A 70 -8.37 -12.75 2.60
C LEU A 70 -9.00 -13.24 3.90
N THR A 71 -8.93 -12.44 4.97
CA THR A 71 -9.53 -12.80 6.28
C THR A 71 -11.05 -12.61 6.30
N MET A 72 -11.59 -11.73 5.46
CA MET A 72 -13.03 -11.51 5.29
C MET A 72 -13.69 -12.47 4.28
N LEU A 73 -12.94 -13.38 3.67
CA LEU A 73 -13.46 -14.31 2.67
C LEU A 73 -14.53 -15.25 3.29
N PRO A 74 -15.80 -15.21 2.84
CA PRO A 74 -16.88 -16.03 3.41
C PRO A 74 -16.57 -17.54 3.40
N ALA A 75 -16.97 -18.25 4.45
CA ALA A 75 -16.71 -19.68 4.61
C ALA A 75 -17.28 -20.52 3.45
N ASP A 76 -18.46 -20.16 2.96
CA ASP A 76 -19.16 -20.84 1.86
C ASP A 76 -18.30 -20.90 0.58
N LEU A 77 -17.64 -19.81 0.21
CA LEU A 77 -16.75 -19.79 -0.96
C LEU A 77 -15.52 -20.69 -0.74
N GLN A 78 -15.06 -20.80 0.50
CA GLN A 78 -13.96 -21.69 0.85
C GLN A 78 -14.40 -23.16 0.81
N GLU A 79 -15.62 -23.49 1.21
CA GLU A 79 -16.24 -24.82 1.09
C GLU A 79 -16.42 -25.22 -0.36
N VAL A 80 -16.92 -24.31 -1.20
CA VAL A 80 -17.04 -24.54 -2.64
C VAL A 80 -15.66 -24.83 -3.24
N ALA A 81 -14.64 -24.04 -2.93
CA ALA A 81 -13.28 -24.29 -3.41
C ALA A 81 -12.72 -25.67 -2.97
N ARG A 82 -13.07 -26.11 -1.75
CA ARG A 82 -12.72 -27.45 -1.22
C ARG A 82 -13.49 -28.55 -1.95
N SER A 83 -14.78 -28.38 -2.19
CA SER A 83 -15.64 -29.31 -2.92
C SER A 83 -15.14 -29.52 -4.36
N PHE A 84 -14.75 -28.45 -5.04
CA PHE A 84 -14.10 -28.50 -6.36
C PHE A 84 -12.65 -29.01 -6.34
N ARG A 85 -12.11 -29.36 -5.16
CA ARG A 85 -10.74 -29.86 -4.95
C ARG A 85 -9.67 -28.97 -5.59
N LEU A 86 -9.84 -27.65 -5.49
CA LEU A 86 -8.86 -26.71 -6.01
C LEU A 86 -7.54 -26.83 -5.24
N SER A 87 -6.40 -26.88 -5.95
CA SER A 87 -5.08 -26.81 -5.29
C SER A 87 -4.88 -25.44 -4.61
N PRO A 88 -3.96 -25.29 -3.64
CA PRO A 88 -3.68 -23.99 -3.01
C PRO A 88 -3.32 -22.89 -4.02
N TRP A 89 -2.63 -23.24 -5.10
CA TRP A 89 -2.32 -22.33 -6.21
C TRP A 89 -3.56 -21.95 -7.01
N GLN A 90 -4.41 -22.92 -7.35
CA GLN A 90 -5.66 -22.67 -8.05
C GLN A 90 -6.62 -21.83 -7.19
N LYS A 91 -6.76 -22.13 -5.89
CA LYS A 91 -7.55 -21.33 -4.94
C LYS A 91 -7.01 -19.89 -4.87
N PHE A 92 -5.69 -19.73 -4.82
CA PHE A 92 -5.07 -18.40 -4.77
C PHE A 92 -5.45 -17.53 -5.98
N TRP A 93 -5.30 -18.06 -7.20
CA TRP A 93 -5.56 -17.27 -8.40
C TRP A 93 -7.04 -17.21 -8.83
N ARG A 94 -7.86 -18.20 -8.47
CA ARG A 94 -9.28 -18.26 -8.88
C ARG A 94 -10.27 -17.74 -7.85
N LEU A 95 -9.89 -17.68 -6.58
CA LEU A 95 -10.77 -17.22 -5.50
C LEU A 95 -10.14 -16.06 -4.73
N ASP A 96 -8.97 -16.29 -4.11
CA ASP A 96 -8.37 -15.34 -3.17
C ASP A 96 -8.03 -13.99 -3.84
N VAL A 97 -7.31 -14.03 -4.97
CA VAL A 97 -6.92 -12.82 -5.72
C VAL A 97 -8.14 -12.10 -6.30
N PRO A 98 -9.05 -12.75 -7.04
CA PRO A 98 -10.27 -12.12 -7.54
C PRO A 98 -11.10 -11.43 -6.46
N PHE A 99 -11.31 -12.10 -5.32
CA PHE A 99 -12.07 -11.54 -4.19
C PHE A 99 -11.41 -10.26 -3.63
N ALA A 100 -10.08 -10.24 -3.55
CA ALA A 100 -9.33 -9.08 -3.06
C ALA A 100 -9.15 -7.97 -4.10
N MET A 101 -9.38 -8.21 -5.41
CA MET A 101 -9.09 -7.23 -6.47
C MET A 101 -9.77 -5.86 -6.27
N PRO A 102 -11.07 -5.75 -5.90
CA PRO A 102 -11.70 -4.45 -5.71
C PRO A 102 -11.04 -3.64 -4.59
N GLY A 103 -10.78 -4.28 -3.45
CA GLY A 103 -10.12 -3.66 -2.30
C GLY A 103 -8.68 -3.29 -2.61
N LEU A 104 -7.94 -4.18 -3.28
CA LEU A 104 -6.57 -3.95 -3.73
C LEU A 104 -6.46 -2.73 -4.63
N ILE A 105 -7.25 -2.65 -5.71
CA ILE A 105 -7.16 -1.54 -6.68
C ILE A 105 -7.48 -0.21 -6.01
N TRP A 106 -8.49 -0.18 -5.13
CA TRP A 106 -8.80 1.03 -4.36
C TRP A 106 -7.64 1.45 -3.45
N ASN A 107 -7.05 0.49 -2.73
CA ASN A 107 -5.92 0.77 -1.85
C ASN A 107 -4.65 1.14 -2.62
N THR A 108 -4.41 0.55 -3.80
CA THR A 108 -3.32 0.96 -4.68
C THR A 108 -3.52 2.39 -5.15
N MET A 109 -4.74 2.79 -5.49
CA MET A 109 -5.05 4.17 -5.89
C MET A 109 -4.76 5.16 -4.74
N LEU A 110 -5.17 4.83 -3.51
CA LEU A 110 -4.85 5.63 -2.31
C LEU A 110 -3.35 5.65 -2.00
N SER A 111 -2.68 4.50 -2.05
CA SER A 111 -1.23 4.40 -1.87
C SER A 111 -0.46 5.21 -2.92
N MET A 112 -0.95 5.25 -4.16
CA MET A 112 -0.31 6.02 -5.22
C MET A 112 -0.23 7.51 -4.87
N SER A 113 -1.30 8.04 -4.28
CA SER A 113 -1.29 9.41 -3.73
C SER A 113 -0.14 9.63 -2.74
N GLY A 114 -0.03 8.75 -1.75
CA GLY A 114 1.03 8.82 -0.75
C GLY A 114 2.43 8.71 -1.36
N GLY A 115 2.57 7.89 -2.42
CA GLY A 115 3.83 7.72 -3.14
C GLY A 115 4.38 9.03 -3.73
N TRP A 116 3.52 9.93 -4.23
CA TRP A 116 3.98 11.20 -4.80
C TRP A 116 4.69 12.10 -3.79
N PHE A 117 4.25 12.08 -2.52
CA PHE A 117 4.96 12.78 -1.44
C PHE A 117 6.39 12.24 -1.29
N PHE A 118 6.55 10.93 -1.37
CA PHE A 118 7.86 10.28 -1.26
C PHE A 118 8.71 10.40 -2.52
N VAL A 119 8.13 10.58 -3.72
CA VAL A 119 8.89 10.89 -4.94
C VAL A 119 9.72 12.15 -4.73
N VAL A 120 9.08 13.25 -4.29
CA VAL A 120 9.76 14.53 -4.02
C VAL A 120 10.86 14.36 -2.97
N ALA A 121 10.55 13.66 -1.88
CA ALA A 121 11.53 13.41 -0.83
C ALA A 121 12.70 12.53 -1.31
N SER A 122 12.44 11.53 -2.15
CA SER A 122 13.43 10.54 -2.62
C SER A 122 14.35 11.04 -3.74
N GLU A 123 13.88 11.99 -4.55
CA GLU A 123 14.67 12.56 -5.66
C GLU A 123 15.50 13.78 -5.23
N ALA A 124 15.19 14.36 -4.07
CA ALA A 124 15.87 15.53 -3.50
C ALA A 124 16.54 15.23 -2.14
N VAL A 125 17.06 14.00 -1.97
CA VAL A 125 17.64 13.57 -0.69
C VAL A 125 19.05 14.12 -0.52
N THR A 126 19.29 14.72 0.64
CA THR A 126 20.65 14.97 1.12
C THR A 126 21.01 13.88 2.12
N VAL A 127 22.04 13.08 1.82
CA VAL A 127 22.57 12.09 2.77
C VAL A 127 23.94 12.56 3.23
N GLY A 128 24.06 12.90 4.52
CA GLY A 128 25.28 13.48 5.09
C GLY A 128 25.56 14.87 4.53
N ASN A 129 26.76 15.07 3.97
CA ASN A 129 27.17 16.32 3.31
C ASN A 129 27.00 16.31 1.79
N THR A 130 26.44 15.23 1.22
CA THR A 130 26.26 15.09 -0.23
C THR A 130 24.78 15.20 -0.60
N THR A 131 24.45 16.27 -1.34
CA THR A 131 23.14 16.48 -1.94
C THR A 131 23.05 15.66 -3.22
N PHE A 132 22.16 14.67 -3.26
CA PHE A 132 21.89 13.90 -4.47
C PHE A 132 20.56 14.38 -5.04
N SER A 133 20.62 15.02 -6.21
CA SER A 133 19.44 15.33 -7.01
C SER A 133 19.40 14.40 -8.20
N LEU A 134 18.41 13.51 -8.20
CA LEU A 134 18.10 12.68 -9.36
C LEU A 134 17.30 13.52 -10.38
N PRO A 135 17.46 13.31 -11.69
CA PRO A 135 16.65 14.00 -12.67
C PRO A 135 15.19 13.54 -12.56
N GLY A 136 14.30 14.41 -12.11
CA GLY A 136 12.90 14.05 -11.87
C GLY A 136 12.03 15.23 -11.47
N ILE A 137 10.73 14.99 -11.34
CA ILE A 137 9.77 16.06 -10.99
C ILE A 137 9.98 16.53 -9.55
N GLY A 138 10.44 15.63 -8.67
CA GLY A 138 10.73 15.89 -7.27
C GLY A 138 11.93 16.81 -7.07
N SER A 139 13.04 16.56 -7.76
CA SER A 139 14.21 17.46 -7.70
C SER A 139 13.93 18.82 -8.33
N TYR A 140 13.11 18.87 -9.40
CA TYR A 140 12.65 20.10 -9.99
C TYR A 140 11.81 20.94 -9.01
N VAL A 141 10.83 20.31 -8.34
CA VAL A 141 10.01 20.93 -7.29
C VAL A 141 10.90 21.45 -6.16
N ALA A 142 11.82 20.62 -5.65
CA ALA A 142 12.69 21.00 -4.54
C ALA A 142 13.55 22.22 -4.88
N THR A 143 14.12 22.25 -6.09
CA THR A 143 14.90 23.39 -6.58
C THR A 143 14.03 24.63 -6.76
N ALA A 144 12.81 24.48 -7.29
CA ALA A 144 11.88 25.60 -7.46
C ALA A 144 11.41 26.20 -6.12
N LEU A 145 11.21 25.38 -5.09
CA LEU A 145 10.92 25.82 -3.72
C LEU A 145 12.10 26.59 -3.12
N GLN A 146 13.33 26.06 -3.24
CA GLN A 146 14.53 26.73 -2.74
C GLN A 146 14.75 28.11 -3.39
N GLN A 147 14.49 28.22 -4.69
CA GLN A 147 14.62 29.47 -5.44
C GLN A 147 13.39 30.40 -5.32
N GLN A 148 12.35 29.99 -4.58
CA GLN A 148 11.07 30.71 -4.48
C GLN A 148 10.48 31.10 -5.84
N ASN A 149 10.75 30.30 -6.88
CA ASN A 149 10.34 30.61 -8.24
C ASN A 149 8.91 30.12 -8.49
N LEU A 150 7.94 31.00 -8.27
CA LEU A 150 6.52 30.69 -8.43
C LEU A 150 6.15 30.16 -9.82
N LYS A 151 6.83 30.62 -10.88
CA LYS A 151 6.59 30.12 -12.24
C LYS A 151 7.03 28.67 -12.38
N ALA A 152 8.21 28.32 -11.86
CA ALA A 152 8.71 26.95 -11.86
C ALA A 152 7.82 26.02 -11.03
N ILE A 153 7.37 26.47 -9.86
CA ILE A 153 6.41 25.73 -9.02
C ILE A 153 5.11 25.47 -9.80
N PHE A 154 4.58 26.49 -10.50
CA PHE A 154 3.38 26.33 -11.33
C PHE A 154 3.56 25.29 -12.44
N TYR A 155 4.68 25.31 -13.17
CA TYR A 155 4.96 24.29 -14.19
C TYR A 155 5.09 22.89 -13.59
N ALA A 156 5.68 22.76 -12.40
CA ALA A 156 5.77 21.48 -11.70
C ALA A 156 4.38 20.94 -11.33
N ILE A 157 3.53 21.79 -10.77
CA ILE A 157 2.14 21.47 -10.42
C ILE A 157 1.36 21.05 -11.67
N LEU A 158 1.51 21.77 -12.78
CA LEU A 158 0.85 21.46 -14.05
C LEU A 158 1.33 20.11 -14.62
N ALA A 159 2.63 19.85 -14.60
CA ALA A 159 3.19 18.57 -15.06
C ALA A 159 2.68 17.41 -14.19
N MET A 160 2.64 17.56 -12.87
CA MET A 160 2.08 16.56 -11.96
C MET A 160 0.59 16.34 -12.19
N LEU A 161 -0.18 17.41 -12.40
CA LEU A 161 -1.60 17.33 -12.76
C LEU A 161 -1.81 16.48 -14.02
N VAL A 162 -1.03 16.73 -15.08
CA VAL A 162 -1.13 15.96 -16.34
C VAL A 162 -0.80 14.48 -16.10
N VAL A 163 0.29 14.19 -15.39
CA VAL A 163 0.69 12.81 -15.08
C VAL A 163 -0.39 12.09 -14.25
N ILE A 164 -0.90 12.73 -13.21
CA ILE A 164 -1.97 12.16 -12.36
C ILE A 164 -3.23 11.87 -13.19
N LEU A 165 -3.65 12.80 -14.06
CA LEU A 165 -4.81 12.60 -14.94
C LEU A 165 -4.58 11.46 -15.94
N LEU A 166 -3.38 11.33 -16.51
CA LEU A 166 -3.04 10.22 -17.40
C LEU A 166 -3.12 8.89 -16.64
N TYR A 167 -2.52 8.77 -15.46
CA TYR A 167 -2.60 7.54 -14.68
C TYR A 167 -4.03 7.21 -14.22
N ASP A 168 -4.81 8.19 -13.77
CA ASP A 168 -6.21 8.00 -13.39
C ASP A 168 -7.04 7.46 -14.58
N GLN A 169 -6.93 8.10 -15.74
CA GLN A 169 -7.76 7.77 -16.91
C GLN A 169 -7.31 6.50 -17.62
N LEU A 170 -6.00 6.30 -17.77
CA LEU A 170 -5.45 5.20 -18.57
C LEU A 170 -5.34 3.89 -17.76
N LEU A 171 -5.08 3.98 -16.45
CA LEU A 171 -4.79 2.82 -15.60
C LEU A 171 -5.88 2.58 -14.56
N PHE A 172 -6.14 3.53 -13.65
CA PHE A 172 -7.01 3.27 -12.50
C PHE A 172 -8.49 3.15 -12.85
N ARG A 173 -9.07 4.08 -13.63
CA ARG A 173 -10.48 4.02 -14.01
C ARG A 173 -10.85 2.72 -14.72
N PRO A 174 -10.10 2.24 -15.73
CA PRO A 174 -10.37 0.95 -16.35
C PRO A 174 -10.26 -0.22 -15.37
N LEU A 175 -9.26 -0.22 -14.48
CA LEU A 175 -9.06 -1.28 -13.48
C LEU A 175 -10.20 -1.32 -12.45
N VAL A 176 -10.66 -0.16 -11.96
CA VAL A 176 -11.79 -0.05 -11.03
C VAL A 176 -13.08 -0.56 -11.68
N ALA A 177 -13.34 -0.19 -12.94
CA ALA A 177 -14.51 -0.69 -13.66
C ALA A 177 -14.40 -2.21 -13.91
N TRP A 178 -13.22 -2.70 -14.26
CA TRP A 178 -12.99 -4.13 -14.46
C TRP A 178 -13.12 -4.94 -13.16
N SER A 179 -12.69 -4.40 -12.02
CA SER A 179 -12.78 -5.08 -10.72
C SER A 179 -14.20 -5.15 -10.18
N GLY A 180 -15.11 -4.29 -10.68
CA GLY A 180 -16.54 -4.34 -10.38
C GLY A 180 -17.15 -5.73 -10.56
N LYS A 181 -16.66 -6.53 -11.51
CA LYS A 181 -17.14 -7.90 -11.75
C LYS A 181 -16.84 -8.90 -10.62
N PHE A 182 -15.91 -8.55 -9.72
CA PHE A 182 -15.53 -9.37 -8.57
C PHE A 182 -16.13 -8.85 -7.26
N ARG A 183 -16.89 -7.75 -7.30
CA ARG A 183 -17.56 -7.24 -6.11
C ARG A 183 -18.61 -8.24 -5.64
N PHE A 184 -18.44 -8.68 -4.41
CA PHE A 184 -19.42 -9.49 -3.71
C PHE A 184 -20.43 -8.56 -3.02
N GLU A 185 -21.29 -7.93 -3.81
CA GLU A 185 -22.39 -7.10 -3.32
C GLU A 185 -23.70 -7.90 -3.45
N THR A 186 -24.41 -8.09 -2.33
CA THR A 186 -25.71 -8.78 -2.30
C THR A 186 -26.84 -7.92 -2.91
N THR A 187 -26.57 -6.64 -3.16
CA THR A 187 -27.49 -5.69 -3.77
C THR A 187 -26.93 -5.27 -5.12
N ALA A 188 -27.75 -5.37 -6.18
CA ALA A 188 -27.36 -4.93 -7.52
C ALA A 188 -27.10 -3.42 -7.54
N GLY A 189 -25.84 -3.01 -7.40
CA GLY A 189 -25.43 -1.62 -7.57
C GLY A 189 -25.71 -1.15 -8.99
N LEU A 190 -26.14 0.11 -9.14
CA LEU A 190 -26.25 0.79 -10.43
C LEU A 190 -24.92 0.66 -11.18
N THR A 191 -24.92 -0.05 -12.31
CA THR A 191 -23.73 -0.21 -13.16
C THR A 191 -23.28 1.16 -13.65
N ALA A 192 -22.14 1.63 -13.14
CA ALA A 192 -21.50 2.82 -13.67
C ALA A 192 -21.12 2.60 -15.14
N PRO A 193 -21.28 3.59 -16.03
CA PRO A 193 -20.89 3.44 -17.43
C PRO A 193 -19.42 3.05 -17.57
N ASP A 194 -19.13 2.08 -18.45
CA ASP A 194 -17.76 1.67 -18.75
C ASP A 194 -16.90 2.90 -19.14
N PRO A 195 -15.71 3.09 -18.53
CA PRO A 195 -14.78 4.16 -18.89
C PRO A 195 -14.40 4.10 -20.37
N TRP A 196 -14.13 5.27 -20.97
CA TRP A 196 -13.78 5.39 -22.39
C TRP A 196 -12.56 4.52 -22.76
N MET A 197 -11.53 4.51 -21.91
CA MET A 197 -10.31 3.72 -22.14
C MET A 197 -10.62 2.23 -22.11
N LEU A 198 -11.45 1.76 -21.16
CA LEU A 198 -11.86 0.36 -21.10
C LEU A 198 -12.65 -0.05 -22.36
N LYS A 199 -13.52 0.84 -22.85
CA LYS A 199 -14.24 0.63 -24.12
C LYS A 199 -13.26 0.56 -25.31
N MET A 200 -12.27 1.46 -25.35
CA MET A 200 -11.25 1.47 -26.40
C MET A 200 -10.43 0.17 -26.39
N LEU A 201 -9.94 -0.26 -25.23
CA LEU A 201 -9.18 -1.50 -25.08
C LEU A 201 -9.96 -2.74 -25.55
N ARG A 202 -11.27 -2.78 -25.30
CA ARG A 202 -12.14 -3.89 -25.76
C ARG A 202 -12.49 -3.83 -27.25
N ARG A 203 -12.55 -2.63 -27.84
CA ARG A 203 -12.92 -2.42 -29.26
C ARG A 203 -11.74 -2.61 -30.21
N THR A 204 -10.53 -2.24 -29.80
CA THR A 204 -9.34 -2.38 -30.63
C THR A 204 -8.91 -3.84 -30.72
N GLN A 205 -8.92 -4.39 -31.94
CA GLN A 205 -8.61 -5.80 -32.18
C GLN A 205 -7.23 -6.21 -31.65
N LEU A 206 -6.20 -5.36 -31.81
CA LEU A 206 -4.86 -5.62 -31.29
C LEU A 206 -4.87 -5.85 -29.77
N PHE A 207 -5.49 -4.94 -29.01
CA PHE A 207 -5.57 -5.05 -27.55
C PHE A 207 -6.43 -6.24 -27.11
N ARG A 208 -7.47 -6.59 -27.88
CA ARG A 208 -8.26 -7.80 -27.65
C ARG A 208 -7.41 -9.06 -27.84
N THR A 209 -6.66 -9.16 -28.93
CA THR A 209 -5.78 -10.31 -29.22
C THR A 209 -4.68 -10.44 -28.17
N ILE A 210 -4.04 -9.33 -27.79
CA ILE A 210 -3.04 -9.32 -26.71
C ILE A 210 -3.70 -9.75 -25.39
N GLY A 211 -4.88 -9.22 -25.07
CA GLY A 211 -5.62 -9.57 -23.87
C GLY A 211 -6.03 -11.04 -23.82
N GLU A 212 -6.45 -11.61 -24.95
CA GLU A 212 -6.78 -13.04 -25.09
C GLU A 212 -5.52 -13.91 -24.99
N ALA A 213 -4.40 -13.51 -25.60
CA ALA A 213 -3.12 -14.20 -25.50
C ALA A 213 -2.62 -14.22 -24.05
N ILE A 214 -2.57 -13.06 -23.39
CA ILE A 214 -2.21 -12.95 -21.97
C ILE A 214 -3.19 -13.74 -21.11
N GLY A 215 -4.50 -13.63 -21.37
CA GLY A 215 -5.54 -14.35 -20.65
C GLY A 215 -5.43 -15.87 -20.79
N THR A 216 -4.98 -16.36 -21.95
CA THR A 216 -4.74 -17.78 -22.20
C THR A 216 -3.49 -18.26 -21.45
N VAL A 217 -2.38 -17.51 -21.55
CA VAL A 217 -1.14 -17.82 -20.82
C VAL A 217 -1.37 -17.81 -19.31
N MET A 218 -1.93 -16.71 -18.79
CA MET A 218 -2.30 -16.57 -17.38
C MET A 218 -3.30 -17.65 -16.97
N GLY A 219 -4.30 -17.91 -17.80
CA GLY A 219 -5.27 -18.98 -17.59
C GLY A 219 -4.58 -20.33 -17.38
N ASN A 220 -3.67 -20.70 -18.27
CA ASN A 220 -2.89 -21.94 -18.19
C ASN A 220 -2.06 -21.99 -16.90
N VAL A 221 -1.36 -20.89 -16.55
CA VAL A 221 -0.60 -20.77 -15.31
C VAL A 221 -1.50 -20.92 -14.08
N PHE A 222 -2.69 -20.32 -14.08
CA PHE A 222 -3.66 -20.41 -12.98
C PHE A 222 -4.33 -21.79 -12.89
N ARG A 223 -4.36 -22.57 -13.99
CA ARG A 223 -4.85 -23.96 -13.95
C ARG A 223 -3.78 -24.94 -13.48
N LEU A 224 -2.50 -24.55 -13.42
CA LEU A 224 -1.43 -25.44 -12.98
C LEU A 224 -1.78 -26.02 -11.61
N ARG A 225 -1.81 -27.35 -11.54
CA ARG A 225 -1.92 -28.06 -10.27
C ARG A 225 -0.53 -28.14 -9.66
N LEU A 226 -0.05 -27.00 -9.15
CA LEU A 226 1.10 -26.95 -8.25
C LEU A 226 0.65 -27.50 -6.89
N SER A 227 0.45 -28.81 -6.84
CA SER A 227 0.27 -29.57 -5.62
C SER A 227 1.43 -30.54 -5.53
N ARG A 228 2.34 -30.27 -4.60
CA ARG A 228 3.42 -31.20 -4.27
C ARG A 228 2.80 -32.31 -3.42
N GLY A 229 2.07 -33.24 -4.03
CA GLY A 229 1.70 -34.56 -3.49
C GLY A 229 1.00 -34.62 -2.11
N SER A 230 0.69 -33.50 -1.48
CA SER A 230 0.07 -33.49 -0.16
C SER A 230 -1.42 -33.36 -0.37
N ARG A 231 -2.14 -34.47 -0.19
CA ARG A 231 -3.48 -34.40 0.38
C ARG A 231 -3.32 -33.70 1.72
N VAL A 232 -3.35 -32.37 1.71
CA VAL A 232 -3.68 -31.62 2.92
C VAL A 232 -5.17 -31.86 3.11
N GLN A 233 -5.51 -33.05 3.64
CA GLN A 233 -6.62 -33.13 4.56
C GLN A 233 -6.26 -32.10 5.62
N VAL A 234 -6.91 -30.93 5.55
CA VAL A 234 -6.98 -30.07 6.71
C VAL A 234 -7.68 -30.94 7.73
N ASP A 235 -6.89 -31.49 8.64
CA ASP A 235 -7.35 -32.36 9.71
C ASP A 235 -8.11 -31.44 10.68
N GLU A 236 -9.32 -31.03 10.28
CA GLU A 236 -10.20 -30.13 11.05
C GLU A 236 -10.57 -30.72 12.42
N GLY A 237 -10.25 -32.01 12.65
CA GLY A 237 -10.47 -32.72 13.91
C GLY A 237 -9.26 -32.86 14.84
N ARG A 238 -8.03 -32.50 14.44
CA ARG A 238 -6.90 -32.53 15.39
C ARG A 238 -6.90 -31.25 16.21
N ALA A 239 -7.41 -31.33 17.44
CA ALA A 239 -7.24 -30.29 18.44
C ALA A 239 -5.77 -29.84 18.42
N PRO A 240 -5.49 -28.54 18.21
CA PRO A 240 -4.11 -28.07 18.17
C PRO A 240 -3.44 -28.51 19.46
N SER A 241 -2.33 -29.25 19.34
CA SER A 241 -1.63 -29.76 20.50
C SER A 241 -1.27 -28.57 21.37
N ARG A 242 -1.92 -28.48 22.54
CA ARG A 242 -1.72 -27.39 23.50
C ARG A 242 -0.24 -27.21 23.83
N ILE A 243 0.53 -28.31 23.79
CA ILE A 243 1.98 -28.32 23.98
C ILE A 243 2.70 -27.60 22.86
N VAL A 244 2.36 -27.86 21.59
CA VAL A 244 3.00 -27.20 20.45
C VAL A 244 2.66 -25.72 20.42
N ASP A 245 1.41 -25.36 20.74
CA ASP A 245 1.03 -23.96 20.85
C ASP A 245 1.73 -23.28 22.03
N ALA A 246 1.84 -23.94 23.19
CA ALA A 246 2.60 -23.43 24.35
C ALA A 246 4.10 -23.23 24.02
N LEU A 247 4.74 -24.19 23.36
CA LEU A 247 6.12 -24.07 22.89
C LEU A 247 6.26 -22.92 21.88
N TRP A 248 5.31 -22.76 20.97
CA TRP A 248 5.32 -21.66 20.01
C TRP A 248 5.21 -20.29 20.68
N TYR A 249 4.29 -20.13 21.62
CA TYR A 249 4.17 -18.91 22.40
C TYR A 249 5.40 -18.65 23.26
N MET A 250 6.01 -19.70 23.83
CA MET A 250 7.26 -19.60 24.59
C MET A 250 8.41 -19.11 23.71
N ILE A 251 8.57 -19.64 22.50
CA ILE A 251 9.59 -19.18 21.54
C ILE A 251 9.38 -17.70 21.19
N ILE A 252 8.13 -17.30 20.90
CA ILE A 252 7.80 -15.90 20.60
C ILE A 252 8.11 -15.01 21.81
N ALA A 253 7.73 -15.43 23.02
CA ALA A 253 7.97 -14.67 24.25
C ALA A 253 9.46 -14.52 24.56
N ILE A 254 10.26 -15.58 24.40
CA ILE A 254 11.72 -15.53 24.57
C ILE A 254 12.34 -14.59 23.53
N GLY A 255 11.93 -14.70 22.26
CA GLY A 255 12.42 -13.82 21.19
C GLY A 255 12.07 -12.35 21.44
N ALA A 256 10.84 -12.07 21.84
CA ALA A 256 10.39 -10.72 22.19
C ALA A 256 11.12 -10.17 23.43
N GLY A 257 11.31 -11.00 24.47
CA GLY A 257 12.06 -10.63 25.67
C GLY A 257 13.53 -10.33 25.37
N TYR A 258 14.18 -11.15 24.54
CA TYR A 258 15.56 -10.91 24.11
C TYR A 258 15.68 -9.63 23.28
N ALA A 259 14.77 -9.40 22.33
CA ALA A 259 14.74 -8.17 21.55
C ALA A 259 14.53 -6.93 22.44
N GLY A 260 13.58 -7.00 23.38
CA GLY A 260 13.33 -5.94 24.36
C GLY A 260 14.55 -5.65 25.22
N TRP A 261 15.21 -6.70 25.73
CA TRP A 261 16.44 -6.55 26.51
C TRP A 261 17.57 -5.89 25.70
N ARG A 262 17.76 -6.28 24.44
CA ARG A 262 18.76 -5.66 23.55
C ARG A 262 18.46 -4.19 23.26
N ILE A 263 17.19 -3.83 23.09
CA ILE A 263 16.77 -2.44 22.90
C ILE A 263 17.08 -1.64 24.17
N VAL A 264 16.73 -2.16 25.35
CA VAL A 264 16.99 -1.48 26.63
C VAL A 264 18.49 -1.31 26.88
N ASP A 265 19.30 -2.36 26.71
CA ASP A 265 20.76 -2.30 26.86
C ASP A 265 21.40 -1.30 25.88
N PHE A 266 20.92 -1.25 24.63
CA PHE A 266 21.40 -0.28 23.65
C PHE A 266 21.02 1.16 24.03
N VAL A 267 19.77 1.38 24.42
CA VAL A 267 19.22 2.69 24.76
C VAL A 267 19.79 3.22 26.08
N SER A 268 19.98 2.38 27.09
CA SER A 268 20.50 2.80 28.41
C SER A 268 21.96 3.23 28.36
N ARG A 269 22.69 2.94 27.28
CA ARG A 269 24.07 3.41 27.08
C ARG A 269 24.15 4.86 26.62
N THR A 270 23.05 5.42 26.09
CA THR A 270 23.02 6.74 25.46
C THR A 270 21.91 7.66 25.97
N LEU A 271 20.82 7.12 26.52
CA LEU A 271 19.67 7.92 26.99
C LEU A 271 19.50 7.80 28.51
N HIS A 272 19.18 8.93 29.14
CA HIS A 272 18.85 9.02 30.56
C HIS A 272 17.33 8.98 30.79
N TRP A 273 16.89 8.65 32.00
CA TRP A 273 15.47 8.62 32.37
C TRP A 273 14.75 9.98 32.18
N SER A 274 15.48 11.10 32.24
CA SER A 274 14.96 12.43 31.93
C SER A 274 14.54 12.57 30.47
N ASP A 275 15.27 11.93 29.56
CA ASP A 275 14.97 11.98 28.12
C ASP A 275 13.67 11.23 27.81
N LEU A 276 13.40 10.15 28.54
CA LEU A 276 12.12 9.45 28.49
C LEU A 276 10.97 10.36 28.94
N GLY A 277 11.14 11.08 30.06
CA GLY A 277 10.14 12.05 30.54
C GLY A 277 9.88 13.15 29.52
N ASN A 278 10.94 13.72 28.94
CA ASN A 278 10.84 14.74 27.89
C ASN A 278 10.18 14.20 26.62
N ALA A 279 10.52 12.99 26.17
CA ALA A 279 9.93 12.36 25.01
C ALA A 279 8.43 12.09 25.20
N VAL A 280 8.03 11.61 26.38
CA VAL A 280 6.62 11.41 26.74
C VAL A 280 5.88 12.75 26.75
N LEU A 281 6.45 13.79 27.36
CA LEU A 281 5.87 15.13 27.40
C LEU A 281 5.69 15.71 25.98
N MET A 282 6.77 15.78 25.18
CA MET A 282 6.71 16.27 23.80
C MET A 282 5.78 15.43 22.92
N GLY A 283 5.79 14.11 23.11
CA GLY A 283 4.89 13.17 22.44
C GLY A 283 3.43 13.47 22.79
N SER A 284 3.10 13.71 24.05
CA SER A 284 1.75 14.07 24.48
C SER A 284 1.25 15.41 23.91
N PHE A 285 2.12 16.43 23.82
CA PHE A 285 1.76 17.68 23.15
C PHE A 285 1.50 17.48 21.66
N THR A 286 2.30 16.64 21.00
CA THR A 286 2.12 16.29 19.60
C THR A 286 0.82 15.51 19.39
N LEU A 287 0.55 14.52 20.25
CA LEU A 287 -0.69 13.74 20.25
C LEU A 287 -1.91 14.64 20.43
N LEU A 288 -1.88 15.56 21.40
CA LEU A 288 -2.96 16.52 21.64
C LEU A 288 -3.21 17.37 20.40
N ARG A 289 -2.15 17.91 19.77
CA ARG A 289 -2.25 18.68 18.52
C ARG A 289 -2.93 17.86 17.42
N VAL A 290 -2.53 16.61 17.22
CA VAL A 290 -3.13 15.71 16.23
C VAL A 290 -4.60 15.43 16.53
N ILE A 291 -4.94 15.15 17.78
CA ILE A 291 -6.33 14.90 18.20
C ILE A 291 -7.21 16.12 17.95
N VAL A 292 -6.74 17.32 18.33
CA VAL A 292 -7.48 18.57 18.11
C VAL A 292 -7.69 18.82 16.62
N LEU A 293 -6.65 18.71 15.79
CA LEU A 293 -6.76 18.87 14.35
C LEU A 293 -7.70 17.83 13.71
N MET A 294 -7.63 16.57 14.17
CA MET A 294 -8.51 15.50 13.70
C MET A 294 -9.97 15.75 14.08
N ALA A 295 -10.24 16.24 15.29
CA ALA A 295 -11.58 16.62 15.73
C ALA A 295 -12.16 17.77 14.88
N VAL A 296 -11.37 18.83 14.66
CA VAL A 296 -11.76 19.96 13.80
C VAL A 296 -12.04 19.49 12.37
N ALA A 297 -11.13 18.67 11.81
CA ALA A 297 -11.31 18.11 10.47
C ALA A 297 -12.57 17.23 10.39
N ALA A 298 -12.86 16.40 11.39
CA ALA A 298 -14.05 15.56 11.42
C ALA A 298 -15.35 16.40 11.49
N ILE A 299 -15.38 17.42 12.35
CA ILE A 299 -16.53 18.32 12.50
C ILE A 299 -16.85 19.03 11.18
N ILE A 300 -15.83 19.40 10.40
CA ILE A 300 -16.02 20.08 9.11
C ILE A 300 -16.35 19.09 7.99
N TRP A 301 -15.51 18.06 7.81
CA TRP A 301 -15.56 17.21 6.62
C TRP A 301 -16.57 16.06 6.69
N VAL A 302 -16.90 15.55 7.87
CA VAL A 302 -17.90 14.46 7.98
C VAL A 302 -19.29 14.94 7.55
N PRO A 303 -19.81 16.09 8.04
CA PRO A 303 -21.12 16.58 7.58
C PRO A 303 -21.15 16.90 6.08
N ILE A 304 -20.07 17.51 5.55
CA ILE A 304 -19.94 17.79 4.12
C ILE A 304 -19.94 16.48 3.31
N GLY A 305 -19.18 15.47 3.75
CA GLY A 305 -19.11 14.16 3.11
C GLY A 305 -20.46 13.45 3.09
N VAL A 306 -21.19 13.47 4.21
CA VAL A 306 -22.55 12.90 4.30
C VAL A 306 -23.51 13.65 3.38
N TRP A 307 -23.46 15.00 3.37
CA TRP A 307 -24.32 15.82 2.51
C TRP A 307 -24.09 15.54 1.01
N ILE A 308 -22.82 15.38 0.59
CA ILE A 308 -22.47 14.99 -0.78
C ILE A 308 -22.98 13.58 -1.06
N GLY A 309 -22.71 12.62 -0.17
CA GLY A 309 -23.07 11.21 -0.35
C GLY A 309 -24.57 10.95 -0.51
N LEU A 310 -25.41 11.75 0.16
CA LEU A 310 -26.87 11.69 0.04
C LEU A 310 -27.42 12.28 -1.28
N ARG A 311 -26.59 12.97 -2.08
CA ARG A 311 -27.00 13.65 -3.32
C ARG A 311 -26.27 13.08 -4.54
N PRO A 312 -26.88 12.16 -5.31
CA PRO A 312 -26.24 11.50 -6.45
C PRO A 312 -25.64 12.45 -7.51
N ARG A 313 -26.27 13.62 -7.71
CA ARG A 313 -25.75 14.66 -8.62
C ARG A 313 -24.49 15.33 -8.09
N ALA A 314 -24.44 15.62 -6.79
CA ALA A 314 -23.27 16.21 -6.15
C ALA A 314 -22.11 15.20 -6.15
N THR A 315 -22.38 13.93 -5.81
CA THR A 315 -21.36 12.87 -5.82
C THR A 315 -20.68 12.74 -7.18
N ARG A 316 -21.43 12.77 -8.29
CA ARG A 316 -20.84 12.66 -9.65
C ARG A 316 -19.84 13.76 -9.98
N ILE A 317 -20.01 14.97 -9.42
CA ILE A 317 -19.14 16.12 -9.67
C ILE A 317 -17.99 16.16 -8.66
N VAL A 318 -18.31 15.97 -7.38
CA VAL A 318 -17.34 16.13 -6.30
C VAL A 318 -16.42 14.92 -6.20
N GLN A 319 -16.87 13.71 -6.50
CA GLN A 319 -16.05 12.50 -6.37
C GLN A 319 -14.77 12.55 -7.23
N PRO A 320 -14.81 12.91 -8.53
CA PRO A 320 -13.58 13.11 -9.32
C PRO A 320 -12.66 14.19 -8.75
N ILE A 321 -13.21 15.31 -8.28
CA ILE A 321 -12.43 16.42 -7.72
C ILE A 321 -11.78 16.00 -6.41
N ALA A 322 -12.52 15.34 -5.53
CA ALA A 322 -12.03 14.84 -4.26
C ALA A 322 -10.97 13.75 -4.46
N GLN A 323 -11.16 12.83 -5.41
CA GLN A 323 -10.14 11.84 -5.79
C GLN A 323 -8.87 12.50 -6.31
N PHE A 324 -9.02 13.55 -7.12
CA PHE A 324 -7.90 14.32 -7.62
C PHE A 324 -7.15 15.07 -6.51
N LEU A 325 -7.85 15.83 -5.67
CA LEU A 325 -7.25 16.54 -4.53
C LEU A 325 -6.60 15.58 -3.54
N ALA A 326 -7.22 14.42 -3.32
CA ALA A 326 -6.66 13.37 -2.50
C ALA A 326 -5.40 12.76 -3.12
N ALA A 327 -5.20 12.83 -4.44
CA ALA A 327 -4.01 12.35 -5.14
C ALA A 327 -2.87 13.39 -5.21
N PHE A 328 -3.15 14.64 -4.83
CA PHE A 328 -2.22 15.74 -4.98
C PHE A 328 -1.25 15.83 -3.78
N PRO A 329 0.06 16.02 -3.99
CA PRO A 329 1.02 16.06 -2.89
C PRO A 329 0.81 17.30 -2.02
N ALA A 330 0.59 17.10 -0.72
CA ALA A 330 0.34 18.20 0.22
C ALA A 330 1.54 19.17 0.34
N ASN A 331 2.77 18.67 0.20
CA ASN A 331 4.00 19.46 0.24
C ASN A 331 4.13 20.48 -0.91
N LEU A 332 3.34 20.36 -1.97
CA LEU A 332 3.27 21.37 -3.03
C LEU A 332 2.30 22.51 -2.73
N LEU A 333 1.29 22.24 -1.89
CA LEU A 333 0.28 23.22 -1.50
C LEU A 333 0.72 24.03 -0.28
N PHE A 334 1.60 23.44 0.54
CA PHE A 334 2.15 24.04 1.74
C PHE A 334 3.69 23.99 1.64
N PRO A 335 4.31 24.93 0.89
CA PRO A 335 5.77 25.01 0.74
C PRO A 335 6.48 25.36 2.06
#